data_AF-A0AAU8N3Y4-F1
#
_entry.id   AF-A0AAU8N3Y4-F1
#
_cell.length_a   1.000
_cell.length_b   1.000
_cell.length_c   1.000
_cell.angle_alpha   90.00
_cell.angle_beta   90.00
_cell.angle_gamma   90.00
#
_symmetry.space_group_name_H-M   'P 1'
#
loop_
_entity.id
_entity.type
_entity.pdbx_description
1 polymer ?
#
loop_
_entity_poly.entity_id
_entity_poly.type
_entity_poly.pdbx_seq_one_letter_code
_entity_poly.pdbx_strand_id
1 'polypeptide(L)' 'MSEKCIGAILDRLYYEADNPRDKGTAFERLVQAFLQEDPVFAERFDEVWMWSQWPGRHGRPPPSALRGRRTVSADDHWR' A
#
# COMPACT_ATOMS: atom_id res chain seq x y z
N MET A 1 2.33 15.69 -23.27
CA MET A 1 2.00 14.50 -22.44
C MET A 1 0.80 14.88 -21.60
N SER A 2 -0.33 14.18 -21.70
CA SER A 2 -1.56 14.54 -20.98
C SER A 2 -1.33 14.47 -19.47
N GLU A 3 -1.59 15.57 -18.77
CA GLU A 3 -1.42 15.74 -17.33
C GLU A 3 -2.32 14.80 -16.49
N LYS A 4 -3.22 14.06 -17.15
CA LYS A 4 -4.25 13.20 -16.53
C LYS A 4 -4.15 11.72 -16.89
N CYS A 5 -2.96 11.22 -17.24
CA CYS A 5 -2.75 9.78 -17.35
C CYS A 5 -2.25 9.19 -16.02
N ILE A 6 -2.64 7.96 -15.71
CA ILE A 6 -2.21 7.28 -14.47
C ILE A 6 -0.67 7.22 -14.35
N GLY A 7 0.03 7.09 -15.49
CA GLY A 7 1.49 7.16 -15.54
C GLY A 7 2.05 8.47 -14.99
N ALA A 8 1.47 9.61 -15.39
CA ALA A 8 1.90 10.92 -14.87
C ALA A 8 1.65 11.07 -13.36
N ILE A 9 0.56 10.48 -12.85
CA ILE A 9 0.28 10.46 -11.40
C ILE A 9 1.32 9.60 -10.68
N LEU A 10 1.62 8.40 -11.19
CA LEU A 10 2.61 7.50 -10.58
C LEU A 10 4.02 8.09 -10.63
N ASP A 11 4.40 8.71 -11.74
CA ASP A 11 5.67 9.41 -11.89
C ASP A 11 5.76 10.54 -10.86
N ARG A 12 4.71 11.36 -10.74
CA ARG A 12 4.65 12.43 -9.73
C ARG A 12 4.86 11.89 -8.31
N LEU A 13 4.13 10.85 -7.91
CA LEU A 13 4.29 10.22 -6.59
C LEU A 13 5.69 9.65 -6.38
N TYR A 14 6.33 9.17 -7.45
CA TYR A 14 7.68 8.61 -7.38
C TYR A 14 8.77 9.68 -7.27
N TYR A 15 8.62 10.82 -7.95
CA TYR A 15 9.59 11.92 -7.99
C TYR A 15 9.42 12.93 -6.85
N GLU A 16 8.22 13.10 -6.29
CA GLU A 16 7.99 14.03 -5.15
C GLU A 16 8.46 13.47 -3.80
N ALA A 17 8.68 12.16 -3.68
CA ALA A 17 9.07 11.54 -2.42
C ALA A 17 10.58 11.30 -2.31
N ASP A 18 11.19 11.87 -1.27
CA ASP A 18 12.63 11.80 -1.02
C ASP A 18 13.12 10.42 -0.55
N ASN A 19 12.26 9.68 0.16
CA ASN A 19 12.62 8.41 0.79
C ASN A 19 11.82 7.24 0.21
N PRO A 20 12.40 6.05 0.01
CA PRO A 20 11.66 4.87 -0.44
C PRO A 20 10.45 4.49 0.43
N ARG A 21 10.50 4.82 1.73
CA ARG A 21 9.36 4.65 2.64
C ARG A 21 8.20 5.57 2.27
N ASP A 22 8.48 6.83 1.98
CA ASP A 22 7.48 7.83 1.67
C ASP A 22 6.84 7.57 0.31
N LYS A 23 7.62 7.04 -0.65
CA LYS A 23 7.09 6.50 -1.91
C LYS A 23 6.05 5.42 -1.67
N GLY A 24 6.35 4.47 -0.77
CA GLY A 24 5.42 3.42 -0.36
C GLY A 24 4.14 3.99 0.26
N THR A 25 4.26 4.94 1.18
CA THR A 25 3.11 5.58 1.83
C THR A 25 2.26 6.40 0.85
N ALA A 26 2.87 7.09 -0.10
CA ALA A 26 2.18 7.84 -1.14
C ALA A 26 1.38 6.91 -2.07
N PHE A 27 1.95 5.75 -2.43
CA PHE A 27 1.25 4.73 -3.19
C PHE A 27 0.08 4.11 -2.42
N GLU A 28 0.28 3.78 -1.14
CA GLU A 28 -0.78 3.25 -0.26
C GLU A 28 -1.98 4.21 -0.18
N ARG A 29 -1.72 5.52 -0.10
CA ARG A 29 -2.76 6.57 -0.12
C ARG A 29 -3.55 6.61 -1.43
N LEU A 30 -2.85 6.52 -2.56
CA LEU A 30 -3.50 6.51 -3.88
C LEU A 30 -4.45 5.31 -4.00
N VAL A 31 -4.00 4.13 -3.60
CA VAL A 31 -4.80 2.90 -3.67
C VAL A 31 -5.98 2.96 -2.70
N GLN A 32 -5.80 3.48 -1.49
CA GLN A 32 -6.89 3.67 -0.55
C GLN A 32 -8.00 4.56 -1.15
N ALA A 33 -7.63 5.71 -1.70
CA ALA A 33 -8.59 6.61 -2.36
C ALA A 33 -9.28 5.91 -3.54
N PHE A 34 -8.52 5.21 -4.39
CA PHE A 34 -9.09 4.48 -5.52
C PHE A 34 -10.14 3.43 -5.09
N LEU A 35 -9.86 2.66 -4.04
CA LEU A 35 -10.78 1.62 -3.55
C LEU A 35 -12.03 2.20 -2.87
N GLN A 36 -11.96 3.42 -2.32
CA GLN A 36 -13.08 4.09 -1.69
C GLN A 36 -13.96 4.86 -2.70
N GLU A 37 -13.36 5.42 -3.75
CA GLU A 37 -14.05 6.26 -4.73
C GLU A 37 -14.74 5.46 -5.84
N ASP A 38 -14.20 4.29 -6.20
CA ASP A 38 -14.80 3.45 -7.22
C ASP A 38 -16.02 2.70 -6.65
N PRO A 39 -17.24 2.91 -7.19
CA PRO A 39 -18.46 2.33 -6.65
C PRO A 39 -18.46 0.80 -6.65
N VAL A 40 -17.75 0.15 -7.59
CA VAL A 40 -17.65 -1.31 -7.64
C VAL A 40 -16.86 -1.85 -6.45
N PHE A 41 -15.85 -1.10 -5.99
CA PHE A 41 -15.04 -1.49 -4.84
C PHE A 41 -15.65 -1.01 -3.52
N ALA A 42 -16.26 0.18 -3.49
CA ALA A 42 -16.96 0.71 -2.33
C ALA A 42 -18.13 -0.18 -1.89
N GLU A 43 -18.84 -0.84 -2.83
CA GLU A 43 -19.88 -1.81 -2.50
C GLU A 43 -19.33 -3.16 -1.96
N ARG A 44 -18.05 -3.46 -2.21
CA ARG A 44 -17.42 -4.74 -1.83
C ARG A 44 -16.62 -4.69 -0.55
N PHE A 45 -16.16 -3.51 -0.15
CA PHE A 45 -15.33 -3.31 1.03
C PHE A 45 -16.02 -2.36 1.99
N ASP A 46 -16.35 -2.85 3.19
CA ASP A 46 -16.98 -2.03 4.23
C ASP A 46 -16.06 -0.91 4.72
N GLU A 47 -14.76 -1.21 4.85
CA GLU A 47 -13.75 -0.26 5.34
C GLU A 47 -12.39 -0.49 4.66
N VAL A 48 -11.76 0.60 4.20
CA VAL A 48 -10.43 0.57 3.58
C VAL A 48 -9.44 1.32 4.46
N TRP A 49 -8.40 0.61 4.90
CA TRP A 49 -7.42 1.09 5.88
C TRP A 49 -6.05 1.30 5.23
N MET A 50 -5.29 2.31 5.69
CA MET A 50 -3.83 2.25 5.51
C MET A 50 -3.26 1.11 6.34
N TRP A 51 -2.18 0.49 5.87
CA TRP A 51 -1.58 -0.63 6.59
C TRP A 51 -1.22 -0.28 8.03
N SER A 52 -0.75 0.94 8.30
CA SER A 52 -0.41 1.42 9.64
C SER A 52 -1.61 1.57 10.58
N GLN A 53 -2.81 1.75 10.05
CA GLN A 53 -4.04 2.01 10.78
C GLN A 53 -4.88 0.76 11.00
N TRP A 54 -4.56 -0.33 10.31
CA TRP A 54 -5.32 -1.58 10.42
C TRP A 54 -5.23 -2.16 11.84
N PRO A 55 -6.36 -2.38 12.54
CA PRO A 55 -6.39 -2.88 13.92
C PRO A 55 -5.77 -4.27 14.09
N GLY A 56 -5.77 -5.10 13.04
CA GLY A 56 -5.17 -6.44 13.03
C GLY A 56 -3.64 -6.46 12.87
N ARG A 57 -2.97 -5.31 12.81
CA ARG A 57 -1.54 -5.24 12.50
C ARG A 57 -0.66 -5.88 13.57
N HIS A 58 -1.07 -5.94 14.85
CA HIS A 58 -0.28 -6.50 15.96
C HIS A 58 1.20 -6.04 15.96
N GLY A 59 1.46 -4.78 15.60
CA GLY A 59 2.83 -4.24 15.49
C GLY A 59 3.63 -4.69 14.26
N ARG A 60 3.09 -5.53 13.38
CA ARG A 60 3.76 -6.04 12.18
C ARG A 60 4.07 -4.91 11.19
N PRO A 61 5.35 -4.73 10.79
CA PRO A 61 5.71 -3.74 9.77
C PRO A 61 4.96 -4.00 8.46
N PRO A 62 4.74 -2.97 7.63
CA PRO A 62 4.15 -3.17 6.30
C PRO A 62 4.95 -4.21 5.51
N PRO A 63 4.29 -4.99 4.63
CA PRO A 63 4.97 -6.00 3.82
C PRO A 63 6.18 -5.42 3.05
N SER A 64 6.07 -4.16 2.61
CA SER A 64 7.14 -3.39 1.96
C SER A 64 8.35 -3.12 2.86
N ALA A 65 8.17 -3.07 4.17
CA ALA A 65 9.24 -2.86 5.15
C ALA A 65 9.95 -4.16 5.59
N LEU A 66 9.51 -5.33 5.10
CA LEU A 66 10.15 -6.62 5.40
C LEU A 66 11.42 -6.91 4.58
N ARG A 67 11.94 -5.94 3.83
CA ARG A 67 13.19 -6.10 3.07
C ARG A 67 14.36 -6.38 4.02
N GLY A 68 14.80 -7.64 4.07
CA GLY A 68 16.01 -8.08 4.78
C GLY A 68 15.80 -8.86 6.08
N ARG A 69 14.56 -9.08 6.55
CA ARG A 69 14.31 -9.97 7.70
C ARG A 69 13.76 -11.31 7.24
N ARG A 70 14.66 -12.30 7.05
CA ARG A 70 14.28 -13.72 7.13
C ARG A 70 13.83 -13.99 8.58
N THR A 71 12.53 -13.97 8.84
CA THR A 71 11.97 -14.75 9.94
C THR A 71 11.32 -15.95 9.30
N VAL A 72 12.05 -17.06 9.28
CA VAL A 72 11.44 -18.37 9.07
C VAL A 72 10.63 -18.61 10.34
N SER A 73 9.30 -18.61 10.22
CA SER A 73 8.43 -19.05 11.30
C SER A 73 8.59 -20.56 11.40
N ALA A 74 8.70 -21.10 12.62
CA ALA A 74 9.00 -22.52 12.87
C ALA A 74 7.91 -23.51 12.42
N ASP A 75 6.89 -23.05 11.69
CA ASP A 75 5.73 -23.84 11.23
C ASP A 75 5.50 -23.71 9.71
N ASP A 76 6.53 -23.44 8.90
CA ASP A 76 6.44 -23.47 7.44
C ASP A 76 6.33 -24.93 6.95
N HIS A 77 5.14 -25.52 7.14
CA HIS A 77 4.67 -26.75 6.52
C HIS A 77 3.58 -26.35 5.50
N TRP A 78 3.98 -25.83 4.33
CA TRP A 78 3.06 -25.62 3.21
C TRP A 78 3.52 -26.44 2.00
N ARG A 79 2.70 -27.44 1.64
CA ARG A 79 2.71 -28.15 0.37
C ARG A 79 1.97 -27.34 -0.68
#